data_AF-A0A839NRJ2-F1
#
_entry.id   AF-A0A839NRJ2-F1
#
_cell.length_a   1.000
_cell.length_b   1.000
_cell.length_c   1.000
_cell.angle_alpha   90.00
_cell.angle_beta   90.00
_cell.angle_gamma   90.00
#
_symmetry.space_group_name_H-M   'P 1'
#
loop_
_entity.id
_entity.type
_entity.pdbx_description
1 polymer ?
#
loop_
_entity_poly.entity_id
_entity_poly.type
_entity_poly.pdbx_seq_one_letter_code
_entity_poly.pdbx_strand_id
1 'polypeptide(L)'
;MERTLIKLSDYCYSRKAEITFIETLNEYGLLHIIIQQEEKYIEEEQLRDLERFSDWYYELDVNPAGIEVAHHLIQKVEALQSELQRIKNQLKALES
;
A
#
# COMPACT_ATOMS: atom_id res chain seq x y z
N MET A 1 -6.07 -10.28 16.98
CA MET A 1 -4.86 -9.52 16.61
C MET A 1 -5.08 -8.10 17.08
N GLU A 2 -4.15 -7.55 17.84
CA GLU A 2 -4.17 -6.13 18.20
C GLU A 2 -3.86 -5.34 16.92
N ARG A 3 -4.71 -4.39 16.56
CA ARG A 3 -4.48 -3.52 15.40
C ARG A 3 -3.70 -2.32 15.88
N THR A 4 -2.43 -2.22 15.48
CA THR A 4 -1.63 -1.03 15.73
C THR A 4 -2.12 0.08 14.81
N LEU A 5 -2.54 1.20 15.40
CA LEU A 5 -2.98 2.38 14.67
C LEU A 5 -1.87 3.43 14.66
N ILE A 6 -1.57 3.95 13.49
CA ILE A 6 -0.61 5.02 13.28
C ILE A 6 -1.38 6.32 13.02
N LYS A 7 -1.10 7.34 13.81
CA LYS A 7 -1.72 8.65 13.68
C LYS A 7 -1.18 9.33 12.41
N LEU A 8 -2.09 9.78 11.53
CA LEU A 8 -1.68 10.38 10.26
C LEU A 8 -0.91 11.69 10.44
N SER A 9 -1.19 12.47 11.49
CA SER A 9 -0.45 13.70 11.77
C SER A 9 1.04 13.44 12.01
N ASP A 10 1.36 12.35 12.71
CA ASP A 10 2.74 12.00 13.07
C ASP A 10 3.50 11.52 11.83
N TYR A 11 2.81 10.76 10.97
CA TYR A 11 3.32 10.39 9.66
C TYR A 11 3.58 11.61 8.76
N CYS A 12 2.58 12.49 8.61
CA CYS A 12 2.70 13.70 7.78
C CYS A 12 3.84 14.60 8.28
N TYR A 13 4.00 14.75 9.60
CA TYR A 13 5.08 15.54 10.19
C TYR A 13 6.46 14.94 9.93
N SER A 14 6.62 13.62 10.12
CA SER A 14 7.91 12.94 9.95
C SER A 14 8.37 12.86 8.49
N ARG A 15 7.44 12.64 7.56
CA ARG A 15 7.72 12.45 6.13
C ARG A 15 7.48 13.70 5.29
N LYS A 16 7.00 14.79 5.89
CA LYS A 16 6.57 16.03 5.19
C LYS A 16 5.55 15.76 4.08
N ALA A 17 4.73 14.72 4.24
CA ALA A 17 3.67 14.40 3.29
C ALA A 17 2.50 15.36 3.47
N GLU A 18 1.87 15.76 2.37
CA GLU A 18 0.68 16.59 2.40
C GLU A 18 -0.56 15.77 2.77
N ILE A 19 -1.42 16.32 3.64
CA ILE A 19 -2.66 15.63 4.02
C ILE A 19 -3.61 15.43 2.83
N THR A 20 -3.58 16.35 1.86
CA THR A 20 -4.32 16.31 0.60
C THR A 20 -3.95 15.08 -0.24
N PHE A 21 -2.67 14.72 -0.27
CA PHE A 21 -2.20 13.51 -0.94
C PHE A 21 -2.77 12.26 -0.27
N ILE A 22 -2.76 12.21 1.07
CA ILE A 22 -3.29 11.05 1.82
C ILE A 22 -4.81 10.92 1.65
N GLU A 23 -5.54 12.04 1.63
CA GLU A 23 -6.97 12.06 1.32
C GLU A 23 -7.23 11.54 -0.09
N THR A 24 -6.40 11.94 -1.07
CA THR A 24 -6.48 11.44 -2.44
C THR A 24 -6.26 9.93 -2.48
N LEU A 25 -5.24 9.39 -1.82
CA LEU A 25 -5.03 7.93 -1.76
C LEU A 25 -6.25 7.19 -1.17
N ASN A 26 -6.92 7.79 -0.20
CA ASN A 26 -8.14 7.24 0.39
C ASN A 26 -9.33 7.27 -0.58
N GLU A 27 -9.48 8.34 -1.37
CA GLU A 27 -10.50 8.43 -2.43
C GLU A 27 -10.31 7.39 -3.54
N TYR A 28 -9.06 7.11 -3.91
CA TYR A 28 -8.70 6.08 -4.87
C TYR A 28 -8.74 4.65 -4.28
N GLY A 29 -9.11 4.50 -3.00
CA GLY A 29 -9.17 3.20 -2.33
C GLY A 29 -7.79 2.54 -2.12
N LEU A 30 -6.71 3.29 -2.29
CA LEU A 30 -5.33 2.83 -2.08
C LEU A 30 -4.93 2.85 -0.61
N LEU A 31 -5.65 3.62 0.21
CA LEU A 31 -5.44 3.73 1.65
C LEU A 31 -6.79 3.76 2.36
N HIS A 32 -6.87 3.17 3.55
CA HIS A 32 -8.04 3.28 4.40
C HIS A 32 -7.74 4.14 5.63
N ILE A 33 -8.43 5.28 5.73
CA ILE A 33 -8.34 6.19 6.88
C ILE A 33 -9.42 5.86 7.90
N ILE A 34 -9.01 5.65 9.14
CA ILE A 34 -9.87 5.42 10.31
C ILE A 34 -9.98 6.73 11.08
N ILE A 35 -11.19 7.15 11.45
CA ILE A 35 -11.41 8.34 12.27
C ILE A 35 -11.78 7.91 13.70
N GLN A 36 -11.00 8.33 14.69
CA GLN A 36 -11.27 8.12 16.11
C GLN A 36 -11.02 9.42 16.88
N GLN A 37 -11.99 9.82 17.72
CA GLN A 37 -11.87 11.04 18.55
C GLN A 37 -11.45 12.28 17.73
N GLU A 38 -12.06 12.47 16.56
CA GLU A 38 -11.76 13.57 15.61
C GLU A 38 -10.34 13.53 14.99
N GLU A 39 -9.58 12.48 15.24
CA GLU A 39 -8.25 12.27 14.68
C GLU A 39 -8.24 11.16 13.63
N LYS A 40 -7.34 11.28 12.65
CA LYS A 40 -7.21 10.33 11.54
C LYS A 40 -6.04 9.38 11.76
N TYR A 41 -6.29 8.10 11.49
CA TYR A 41 -5.38 6.99 11.68
C TYR A 41 -5.33 6.09 10.46
N ILE A 42 -4.28 5.30 10.35
CA ILE A 42 -4.18 4.15 9.45
C ILE A 42 -3.73 2.93 10.24
N GLU A 43 -4.08 1.74 9.77
CA GLU A 43 -3.49 0.51 10.29
C GLU A 43 -2.00 0.41 9.89
N GLU A 44 -1.16 -0.09 10.80
CA GLU A 44 0.30 -0.26 10.58
C GLU A 44 0.60 -1.09 9.33
N GLU A 45 -0.25 -2.06 8.99
CA GLU A 45 -0.13 -2.89 7.78
C GLU A 45 -0.12 -2.06 6.50
N GLN A 46 -0.81 -0.91 6.49
CA GLN A 46 -0.88 0.01 5.35
C GLN A 46 0.32 0.97 5.27
N LEU A 47 1.14 1.06 6.33
CA LEU A 47 2.26 2.01 6.39
C LEU A 47 3.27 1.76 5.26
N ARG A 48 3.55 0.49 4.95
CA ARG A 48 4.46 0.12 3.87
C ARG A 48 3.95 0.58 2.50
N ASP A 49 2.66 0.41 2.25
CA ASP A 49 2.06 0.84 0.98
C ASP A 49 1.99 2.37 0.90
N LEU A 50 1.67 3.05 1.99
CA LEU A 50 1.71 4.51 2.05
C LEU A 50 3.10 5.08 1.77
N GLU A 51 4.16 4.48 2.32
CA GLU A 51 5.55 4.85 2.01
C GLU A 51 5.85 4.63 0.52
N ARG A 52 5.47 3.47 -0.02
CA ARG A 52 5.67 3.16 -1.44
C ARG A 52 4.96 4.14 -2.37
N PHE A 53 3.71 4.49 -2.07
CA PHE A 53 2.95 5.46 -2.85
C PHE A 53 3.53 6.86 -2.72
N SER A 54 4.03 7.23 -1.55
CA SER A 54 4.74 8.49 -1.34
C SER A 54 5.99 8.57 -2.21
N ASP A 55 6.80 7.50 -2.24
CA ASP A 55 7.98 7.45 -3.12
C ASP A 55 7.59 7.59 -4.60
N TRP A 56 6.51 6.92 -5.03
CA TRP A 56 6.05 7.05 -6.43
C TRP A 56 5.56 8.45 -6.76
N TYR A 57 4.87 9.11 -5.82
CA TYR A 57 4.33 10.45 -6.04
C TYR A 57 5.43 11.52 -6.02
N TYR A 58 6.27 11.52 -4.99
CA TYR A 58 7.24 12.60 -4.76
C TYR A 58 8.57 12.40 -5.52
N GLU A 59 9.01 11.16 -5.72
CA GLU A 59 10.32 10.90 -6.35
C GLU A 59 10.19 10.49 -7.83
N LEU A 60 9.09 9.82 -8.20
CA LEU A 60 8.87 9.32 -9.56
C LEU A 60 7.85 10.17 -10.36
N ASP A 61 7.32 11.24 -9.77
CA ASP A 61 6.29 12.12 -10.36
C ASP A 61 5.06 11.36 -10.90
N VAL A 62 4.70 10.25 -10.26
CA VAL A 62 3.53 9.45 -10.66
C VAL A 62 2.27 10.04 -10.04
N ASN A 63 1.31 10.42 -10.87
CA ASN A 63 0.03 10.94 -10.38
C ASN A 63 -0.82 9.84 -9.69
N PRO A 64 -1.82 10.20 -8.87
CA PRO A 64 -2.62 9.23 -8.11
C PRO A 64 -3.31 8.15 -8.95
N ALA A 65 -3.84 8.50 -10.13
CA ALA A 65 -4.41 7.53 -11.06
C ALA A 65 -3.35 6.54 -11.60
N GLY A 66 -2.14 7.03 -11.85
CA GLY A 66 -0.99 6.20 -12.22
C GLY A 66 -0.56 5.27 -11.09
N ILE A 67 -0.59 5.73 -9.85
CA ILE A 67 -0.33 4.91 -8.65
C ILE A 67 -1.36 3.79 -8.57
N GLU A 68 -2.65 4.06 -8.75
CA GLU A 68 -3.70 3.05 -8.72
C GLU A 68 -3.49 1.97 -9.79
N VAL A 69 -3.27 2.39 -11.03
CA VAL A 69 -3.02 1.47 -12.15
C VAL A 69 -1.76 0.64 -11.90
N ALA A 70 -0.67 1.27 -11.45
CA ALA A 70 0.57 0.57 -11.14
C ALA A 70 0.40 -0.44 -10.01
N HIS A 71 -0.30 -0.05 -8.93
CA HIS A 71 -0.59 -0.93 -7.80
C HIS A 71 -1.37 -2.17 -8.23
N HIS A 72 -2.44 -1.98 -9.00
CA HIS A 72 -3.24 -3.10 -9.53
C HIS A 72 -2.44 -4.05 -10.42
N LEU A 73 -1.59 -3.50 -11.30
CA LEU A 73 -0.75 -4.31 -12.18
C LEU A 73 0.31 -5.09 -11.39
N ILE A 74 0.93 -4.47 -10.39
CA ILE A 74 1.90 -5.14 -9.51
C ILE A 74 1.22 -6.29 -8.75
N GLN A 75 0.04 -6.07 -8.16
CA GLN A 75 -0.71 -7.13 -7.47
C GLN A 75 -1.02 -8.31 -8.40
N LYS A 76 -1.39 -8.05 -9.65
CA LYS A 76 -1.60 -9.12 -10.65
C LYS A 76 -0.32 -9.89 -10.94
N VAL A 77 0.81 -9.20 -11.08
CA VAL A 77 2.11 -9.85 -11.31
C VAL A 77 2.51 -10.71 -10.12
N GLU A 78 2.37 -10.22 -8.89
CA GLU A 78 2.66 -10.96 -7.66
C GLU A 78 1.77 -12.21 -7.50
N ALA A 79 0.49 -12.11 -7.85
CA ALA A 79 -0.43 -13.25 -7.86
C ALA A 79 0.01 -14.32 -8.86
N LEU A 80 0.36 -13.92 -10.10
CA LEU A 80 0.86 -14.83 -11.14
C LEU A 80 2.18 -15.48 -10.75
N GLN A 81 3.11 -14.72 -10.15
CA GLN A 81 4.38 -15.26 -9.65
C GLN A 81 4.16 -16.28 -8.54
N SER A 82 3.22 -16.03 -7.63
CA SER A 82 2.85 -16.94 -6.56
C SER A 82 2.28 -18.25 -7.10
N GLU A 83 1.39 -18.18 -8.10
CA GLU A 83 0.84 -19.36 -8.76
C GLU A 83 1.92 -20.16 -9.49
N LEU A 84 2.80 -19.49 -10.23
CA LEU A 84 3.93 -20.13 -10.91
C LEU A 84 4.84 -20.86 -9.91
N GLN A 85 5.12 -20.24 -8.76
CA GLN A 85 5.94 -20.85 -7.72
C GLN A 85 5.25 -22.08 -7.12
N ARG A 86 3.93 -22.02 -6.90
CA ARG A 86 3.13 -23.16 -6.43
C ARG A 86 3.21 -24.33 -7.41
N ILE A 87 3.04 -24.08 -8.71
CA ILE A 87 3.13 -25.11 -9.76
C ILE A 87 4.53 -25.73 -9.80
N LYS A 88 5.59 -24.90 -9.76
CA LYS A 88 6.98 -25.38 -9.73
C LYS A 88 7.26 -26.27 -8.52
N ASN A 89 6.73 -25.92 -7.34
CA ASN A 89 6.89 -26.72 -6.14
C ASN A 89 6.14 -28.07 -6.25
N GLN A 90 4.95 -28.08 -6.85
CA GLN A 90 4.21 -29.32 -7.11
C GLN A 90 4.93 -30.24 -8.10
N LEU A 91 5.49 -29.69 -9.19
CA LEU A 91 6.24 -30.47 -10.16
C LEU A 91 7.46 -31.14 -9.52
N LYS A 92 8.25 -30.39 -8.74
CA LYS A 92 9.40 -30.92 -8.00
C LYS A 92 9.01 -32.07 -7.06
N ALA A 93 7.86 -31.97 -6.41
CA ALA A 93 7.38 -33.00 -5.50
C ALA A 93 6.95 -34.29 -6.21
N LEU A 94 6.57 -34.22 -7.49
CA LEU A 94 6.24 -35.40 -8.32
C LEU A 94 7.49 -36.06 -8.92
N GLU A 95 8.55 -35.30 -9.13
CA GLU A 95 9.84 -35.77 -9.66
C GLU A 95 10.76 -36.35 -8.58
N SER A 96 10.37 -36.24 -7.30
CA SER A 96 11.10 -36.76 -6.13
C SER A 96 10.55 -38.14 -5.72
#